data_AF-A0A2E7ZU61-F1
#
_entry.id   AF-A0A2E7ZU61-F1
#
_cell.length_a   1.000
_cell.length_b   1.000
_cell.length_c   1.000
_cell.angle_alpha   90.00
_cell.angle_beta   90.00
_cell.angle_gamma   90.00
#
_symmetry.space_group_name_H-M   'P 1'
#
loop_
_entity.id
_entity.type
_entity.pdbx_description
1 polymer ?
#
loop_
_entity_poly.entity_id
_entity_poly.type
_entity_poly.pdbx_seq_one_letter_code
_entity_poly.pdbx_strand_id
1 'polypeptide(L)'
;MKNYVLIGIILAFTGCDSAAPSVWQSNPGYTDAGQTDSYTGYSEFGSDAGAAPEQADSPYEEADEEPDEEQLEAPAEADQAPVKKLVLASTKVSRCNGNQVDADTVKELIALSDTSQPLSLLDIKARIDGIAARFGACEDRRGLFAEVYRVITRRALETLDDGVLQYNGWGEDFIIDFAERYLFNLRLHLVGGKPNYGWQRYYSLAQMDNVSMTRVAVTGMVVHLAIDLPYCLVDIDTKEKHKPDYFLFGDKLGEGAEELIEALDEVYGAQANDMLRGFFLGKWVDGLFGAETTTNLSFQTIRLKSWNNRWFLQKWWGGPIAKSEMSASFWTIDAILAGLDASGVLDDD
;
A
#
# COMPACT_ATOMS: atom_id res chain seq x y z
N MET A 1 8.99 -23.18 -32.12
CA MET A 1 7.82 -23.09 -31.22
C MET A 1 7.78 -21.77 -30.44
N LYS A 2 8.10 -20.62 -31.08
CA LYS A 2 8.16 -19.30 -30.40
C LYS A 2 6.99 -18.35 -30.73
N ASN A 3 6.07 -18.75 -31.62
CA ASN A 3 5.07 -17.82 -32.18
C ASN A 3 3.60 -18.10 -31.77
N TYR A 4 3.33 -19.11 -30.93
CA TYR A 4 1.95 -19.46 -30.57
C TYR A 4 1.46 -18.86 -29.23
N VAL A 5 2.37 -18.33 -28.39
CA VAL A 5 1.99 -17.66 -27.13
C VAL A 5 1.49 -16.23 -27.36
N LEU A 6 1.91 -15.60 -28.47
CA LEU A 6 1.61 -14.19 -28.76
C LEU A 6 0.15 -13.93 -29.20
N ILE A 7 -0.57 -14.93 -29.69
CA ILE A 7 -1.92 -14.76 -30.25
C ILE A 7 -3.01 -14.86 -29.16
N GLY A 8 -2.72 -15.52 -28.02
CA GLY A 8 -3.69 -15.68 -26.92
C GLY A 8 -3.94 -14.40 -26.11
N ILE A 9 -2.99 -13.46 -26.08
CA ILE A 9 -3.05 -12.25 -25.25
C ILE A 9 -3.78 -11.10 -25.98
N ILE A 10 -3.77 -11.10 -27.32
CA ILE A 10 -4.30 -10.00 -28.14
C ILE A 10 -5.84 -10.04 -28.28
N LEU A 11 -6.48 -11.21 -28.15
CA LEU A 11 -7.93 -11.36 -28.39
C LEU A 11 -8.83 -10.90 -27.24
N ALA A 12 -8.29 -10.44 -26.10
CA ALA A 12 -9.10 -9.88 -25.02
C ALA A 12 -9.44 -8.38 -25.18
N PHE A 13 -8.98 -7.71 -26.24
CA PHE A 13 -8.94 -6.24 -26.28
C PHE A 13 -9.68 -5.56 -27.45
N THR A 14 -10.56 -6.24 -28.18
CA THR A 14 -11.40 -5.60 -29.22
C THR A 14 -12.88 -6.01 -29.18
N GLY A 15 -13.67 -5.28 -28.38
CA GLY A 15 -15.03 -4.86 -28.77
C GLY A 15 -16.26 -5.74 -28.47
N CYS A 16 -17.27 -5.06 -27.88
CA CYS A 16 -18.72 -5.25 -27.96
C CYS A 16 -19.49 -6.19 -27.00
N ASP A 17 -20.34 -5.52 -26.20
CA ASP A 17 -21.79 -5.68 -26.05
C ASP A 17 -22.45 -7.06 -25.82
N SER A 18 -23.08 -7.12 -24.65
CA SER A 18 -24.38 -7.75 -24.34
C SER A 18 -24.47 -9.27 -24.09
N ALA A 19 -25.24 -9.56 -23.03
CA ALA A 19 -25.80 -10.83 -22.57
C ALA A 19 -24.88 -11.76 -21.74
N ALA A 20 -24.91 -11.57 -20.42
CA ALA A 20 -24.60 -12.63 -19.46
C ALA A 20 -25.89 -13.41 -19.12
N PRO A 21 -25.91 -14.76 -19.22
CA PRO A 21 -26.91 -15.55 -18.53
C PRO A 21 -26.51 -15.75 -17.06
N SER A 22 -27.52 -15.60 -16.19
CA SER A 22 -27.63 -16.14 -14.81
C SER A 22 -26.99 -17.53 -14.66
N VAL A 23 -26.51 -18.01 -13.51
CA VAL A 23 -27.22 -18.22 -12.24
C VAL A 23 -26.24 -18.63 -11.10
N TRP A 24 -26.68 -18.41 -9.84
CA TRP A 24 -26.27 -19.03 -8.55
C TRP A 24 -24.95 -18.51 -7.92
N GLN A 25 -24.85 -18.21 -6.63
CA GLN A 25 -25.69 -18.57 -5.49
C GLN A 25 -25.53 -17.56 -4.35
N SER A 26 -26.67 -17.20 -3.76
CA SER A 26 -26.86 -16.35 -2.59
C SER A 26 -26.18 -16.87 -1.33
N ASN A 27 -25.73 -15.96 -0.45
CA ASN A 27 -26.01 -16.12 0.98
C ASN A 27 -26.18 -14.76 1.69
N PRO A 28 -27.09 -14.66 2.67
CA PRO A 28 -27.66 -13.42 3.16
C PRO A 28 -26.94 -12.92 4.42
N GLY A 29 -27.04 -11.62 4.69
CA GLY A 29 -26.66 -11.08 5.98
C GLY A 29 -26.15 -9.66 5.93
N TYR A 30 -26.98 -8.72 5.48
CA TYR A 30 -26.84 -7.35 5.92
C TYR A 30 -28.22 -6.70 5.96
N THR A 31 -28.72 -6.47 7.17
CA THR A 31 -29.98 -5.80 7.44
C THR A 31 -29.77 -4.30 7.39
N ASP A 32 -30.57 -3.69 6.52
CA ASP A 32 -30.80 -2.27 6.33
C ASP A 32 -31.40 -1.63 7.59
N ALA A 33 -30.89 -0.46 7.97
CA ALA A 33 -31.55 0.48 8.87
C ALA A 33 -31.47 1.83 8.16
N GLY A 34 -32.58 2.20 7.55
CA GLY A 34 -32.67 3.34 6.66
C GLY A 34 -32.48 4.68 7.34
N GLN A 35 -32.19 5.68 6.51
CA GLN A 35 -32.86 6.96 6.65
C GLN A 35 -32.96 7.63 5.28
N THR A 36 -34.19 7.76 4.84
CA THR A 36 -34.62 8.57 3.71
C THR A 36 -34.40 10.04 4.06
N ASP A 37 -33.81 10.81 3.15
CA ASP A 37 -34.32 12.16 2.88
C ASP A 37 -34.05 12.56 1.44
N SER A 38 -35.14 12.98 0.81
CA SER A 38 -35.27 13.49 -0.54
C SER A 38 -34.71 14.91 -0.63
N TYR A 39 -33.88 15.18 -1.64
CA TYR A 39 -33.74 16.55 -2.15
C TYR A 39 -33.62 16.56 -3.68
N THR A 40 -34.55 17.30 -4.27
CA THR A 40 -34.77 17.52 -5.71
C THR A 40 -34.12 18.84 -6.17
N GLY A 41 -33.59 18.86 -7.40
CA GLY A 41 -33.21 20.07 -8.16
C GLY A 41 -31.81 20.60 -7.83
N TYR A 42 -31.00 21.13 -8.75
CA TYR A 42 -31.26 21.72 -10.05
C TYR A 42 -30.06 21.50 -11.01
N SER A 43 -30.35 21.67 -12.28
CA SER A 43 -29.47 21.66 -13.45
C SER A 43 -28.68 22.97 -13.64
N GLU A 44 -27.66 22.86 -14.51
CA GLU A 44 -26.98 23.93 -15.29
C GLU A 44 -26.01 24.87 -14.57
N PHE A 45 -24.75 24.88 -15.04
CA PHE A 45 -24.04 25.99 -15.69
C PHE A 45 -22.67 25.41 -16.13
N GLY A 46 -22.17 25.60 -17.36
CA GLY A 46 -22.15 26.84 -18.11
C GLY A 46 -20.82 27.53 -17.84
N SER A 47 -19.88 27.31 -18.75
CA SER A 47 -18.57 27.97 -18.88
C SER A 47 -18.66 29.49 -18.82
N ASP A 48 -17.77 30.16 -18.10
CA ASP A 48 -16.80 31.07 -18.74
C ASP A 48 -15.68 31.53 -17.79
N ALA A 49 -14.56 31.85 -18.41
CA ALA A 49 -13.34 32.38 -17.82
C ALA A 49 -13.46 33.89 -17.50
N GLY A 50 -12.67 34.38 -16.55
CA GLY A 50 -12.57 35.82 -16.32
C GLY A 50 -11.69 36.20 -15.12
N ALA A 51 -10.50 36.69 -15.44
CA ALA A 51 -9.41 37.18 -14.62
C ALA A 51 -9.73 38.03 -13.35
N ALA A 52 -8.77 37.95 -12.41
CA ALA A 52 -8.58 38.81 -11.25
C ALA A 52 -8.29 40.28 -11.61
N PRO A 53 -8.39 41.17 -10.61
CA PRO A 53 -7.24 42.02 -10.31
C PRO A 53 -6.93 42.18 -8.81
N GLU A 54 -5.62 42.11 -8.53
CA GLU A 54 -4.79 43.14 -7.90
C GLU A 54 -5.08 43.65 -6.47
N GLN A 55 -4.12 43.27 -5.62
CA GLN A 55 -3.51 43.95 -4.46
C GLN A 55 -4.06 45.32 -4.05
N ALA A 56 -4.45 45.40 -2.77
CA ALA A 56 -4.49 46.63 -2.00
C ALA A 56 -3.64 46.46 -0.72
N ASP A 57 -2.51 47.16 -0.67
CA ASP A 57 -1.72 47.41 0.52
C ASP A 57 -2.54 48.21 1.54
N SER A 58 -2.40 47.88 2.83
CA SER A 58 -2.67 48.84 3.90
C SER A 58 -1.84 48.50 5.15
N PRO A 59 -1.26 49.51 5.83
CA PRO A 59 -0.16 49.36 6.76
C PRO A 59 -0.67 49.14 8.18
N TYR A 60 -0.06 48.23 8.92
CA TYR A 60 -0.18 48.20 10.38
C TYR A 60 1.21 48.19 11.00
N GLU A 61 1.44 49.25 11.76
CA GLU A 61 2.60 49.56 12.57
C GLU A 61 2.81 48.51 13.68
N GLU A 62 4.08 48.31 14.02
CA GLU A 62 4.56 47.62 15.22
C GLU A 62 3.97 48.25 16.47
N ALA A 63 3.40 47.42 17.34
CA ALA A 63 3.15 47.74 18.74
C ALA A 63 3.77 46.64 19.59
N ASP A 64 4.95 46.95 20.12
CA ASP A 64 5.63 46.22 21.18
C ASP A 64 4.85 46.37 22.48
N GLU A 65 4.21 45.29 22.96
CA GLU A 65 3.82 45.15 24.36
C GLU A 65 4.14 43.72 24.82
N GLU A 66 5.24 43.55 25.56
CA GLU A 66 5.55 42.35 26.33
C GLU A 66 4.54 42.20 27.48
N PRO A 67 3.90 41.03 27.67
CA PRO A 67 3.20 40.74 28.91
C PRO A 67 4.11 40.03 29.92
N ASP A 68 4.06 40.53 31.15
CA ASP A 68 4.76 40.09 32.34
C ASP A 68 4.71 38.57 32.59
N GLU A 69 5.85 38.00 33.00
CA GLU A 69 6.01 36.61 33.44
C GLU A 69 5.21 36.33 34.73
N GLU A 70 3.96 35.89 34.59
CA GLU A 70 3.21 35.28 35.69
C GLU A 70 3.63 33.81 35.83
N GLN A 71 4.39 33.52 36.89
CA GLN A 71 4.86 32.18 37.25
C GLN A 71 3.68 31.25 37.55
N LEU A 72 3.25 30.49 36.55
CA LEU A 72 2.32 29.37 36.70
C LEU A 72 3.07 28.16 37.28
N GLU A 73 2.86 27.91 38.57
CA GLU A 73 3.27 26.68 39.25
C GLU A 73 2.72 25.44 38.51
N ALA A 74 3.61 24.48 38.23
CA ALA A 74 3.30 23.25 37.53
C ALA A 74 2.27 22.40 38.30
N PRO A 75 1.21 21.89 37.66
CA PRO A 75 0.30 20.94 38.32
C PRO A 75 1.02 19.61 38.53
N ALA A 76 0.88 19.09 39.75
CA ALA A 76 1.43 17.82 40.22
C ALA A 76 1.11 16.66 39.27
N GLU A 77 2.11 15.80 39.05
CA GLU A 77 2.04 14.56 38.28
C GLU A 77 0.79 13.75 38.65
N ALA A 78 -0.17 13.70 37.71
CA ALA A 78 -1.25 12.74 37.78
C ALA A 78 -0.69 11.35 37.48
N ASP A 79 -0.90 10.45 38.43
CA ASP A 79 -0.54 9.03 38.47
C ASP A 79 -0.98 8.32 37.17
N GLN A 80 -0.07 8.23 36.19
CA GLN A 80 -0.31 7.50 34.95
C GLN A 80 -0.15 6.00 35.22
N ALA A 81 -1.27 5.28 35.12
CA ALA A 81 -1.27 3.82 35.02
C ALA A 81 -0.22 3.34 34.00
N PRO A 82 0.48 2.21 34.24
CA PRO A 82 1.66 1.88 33.47
C PRO A 82 1.26 1.55 32.03
N VAL A 83 1.50 2.51 31.12
CA VAL A 83 1.59 2.24 29.68
C VAL A 83 2.67 1.17 29.56
N LYS A 84 2.26 -0.02 29.10
CA LYS A 84 3.17 -1.14 28.86
C LYS A 84 4.07 -0.74 27.69
N LYS A 85 5.13 0.00 27.99
CA LYS A 85 6.18 0.42 27.08
C LYS A 85 6.66 -0.87 26.40
N LEU A 86 6.35 -1.00 25.12
CA LEU A 86 6.86 -2.09 24.30
C LEU A 86 8.35 -1.81 24.11
N VAL A 87 9.15 -2.13 25.13
CA VAL A 87 10.58 -2.26 25.01
C VAL A 87 10.79 -3.49 24.14
N LEU A 88 10.78 -3.29 22.83
CA LEU A 88 11.16 -4.31 21.86
C LEU A 88 12.66 -4.55 22.05
N ALA A 89 12.95 -5.48 22.96
CA ALA A 89 14.24 -6.10 23.10
C ALA A 89 14.56 -6.83 21.78
N SER A 90 15.27 -6.14 20.91
CA SER A 90 16.05 -6.71 19.81
C SER A 90 17.22 -7.51 20.37
N THR A 91 16.93 -8.68 20.95
CA THR A 91 17.96 -9.63 21.44
C THR A 91 17.58 -11.09 21.29
N LYS A 92 16.36 -11.43 20.87
CA LYS A 92 16.05 -12.83 20.53
C LYS A 92 16.50 -13.13 19.11
N VAL A 93 17.49 -14.01 19.02
CA VAL A 93 17.95 -14.62 17.76
C VAL A 93 16.78 -15.39 17.17
N SER A 94 16.37 -15.02 15.95
CA SER A 94 15.42 -15.80 15.17
C SER A 94 15.95 -17.22 15.00
N ARG A 95 15.10 -18.21 15.21
CA ARG A 95 15.46 -19.61 15.02
C ARG A 95 14.91 -20.09 13.69
N CYS A 96 15.79 -20.68 12.88
CA CYS A 96 15.48 -21.07 11.51
C CYS A 96 15.41 -22.59 11.36
N ASN A 97 14.57 -23.05 10.46
CA ASN A 97 14.51 -24.43 9.95
C ASN A 97 14.73 -24.39 8.43
N GLY A 98 16.00 -24.43 8.02
CA GLY A 98 16.37 -24.03 6.65
C GLY A 98 16.02 -22.56 6.42
N ASN A 99 15.47 -22.24 5.24
CA ASN A 99 15.08 -20.88 4.86
C ASN A 99 13.67 -20.51 5.37
N GLN A 100 13.28 -21.03 6.53
CA GLN A 100 11.99 -20.77 7.14
C GLN A 100 12.14 -20.48 8.62
N VAL A 101 11.34 -19.54 9.12
CA VAL A 101 11.27 -19.29 10.57
C VAL A 101 10.63 -20.46 11.32
N ASP A 102 11.14 -20.75 12.52
CA ASP A 102 10.62 -21.83 13.38
C ASP A 102 9.28 -21.47 14.06
N ALA A 103 8.68 -22.45 14.73
CA ALA A 103 7.37 -22.28 15.38
C ALA A 103 7.36 -21.23 16.51
N ASP A 104 8.48 -21.01 17.19
CA ASP A 104 8.55 -19.97 18.23
C ASP A 104 8.64 -18.58 17.60
N THR A 105 9.42 -18.43 16.54
CA THR A 105 9.50 -17.18 15.76
C THR A 105 8.15 -16.86 15.10
N VAL A 106 7.38 -17.87 14.65
CA VAL A 106 6.00 -17.68 14.18
C VAL A 106 5.10 -17.09 15.27
N LYS A 107 5.20 -17.53 16.53
CA LYS A 107 4.41 -16.94 17.63
C LYS A 107 4.74 -15.46 17.83
N GLU A 108 6.01 -15.08 17.68
CA GLU A 108 6.43 -13.68 17.76
C GLU A 108 5.89 -12.86 16.59
N LEU A 109 5.94 -13.39 15.38
CA LEU A 109 5.34 -12.76 14.20
C LEU A 109 3.82 -12.60 14.34
N ILE A 110 3.12 -13.58 14.93
CA ILE A 110 1.69 -13.46 15.26
C ILE A 110 1.44 -12.29 16.22
N ALA A 111 2.29 -12.12 17.24
CA ALA A 111 2.16 -11.01 18.18
C ALA A 111 2.44 -9.64 17.52
N LEU A 112 3.47 -9.56 16.67
CA LEU A 112 3.82 -8.33 15.95
C LEU A 112 2.75 -7.91 14.93
N SER A 113 2.05 -8.88 14.35
CA SER A 113 0.96 -8.67 13.39
C SER A 113 -0.43 -8.49 14.04
N ASP A 114 -0.51 -8.41 15.38
CA ASP A 114 -1.77 -8.20 16.08
C ASP A 114 -2.25 -6.74 15.98
N THR A 115 -3.34 -6.53 15.26
CA THR A 115 -4.02 -5.23 15.07
C THR A 115 -5.31 -5.10 15.91
N SER A 116 -5.50 -5.94 16.93
CA SER A 116 -6.72 -5.89 17.77
C SER A 116 -6.79 -4.67 18.69
N GLN A 117 -5.73 -3.90 18.80
CA GLN A 117 -5.65 -2.65 19.55
C GLN A 117 -5.22 -1.53 18.60
N PRO A 118 -5.68 -0.27 18.81
CA PRO A 118 -5.22 0.87 18.04
C PRO A 118 -3.69 0.97 18.03
N LEU A 119 -3.11 1.24 16.86
CA LEU A 119 -1.67 1.36 16.66
C LEU A 119 -1.27 2.82 16.46
N SER A 120 -0.14 3.22 17.05
CA SER A 120 0.53 4.49 16.74
C SER A 120 1.54 4.32 15.60
N LEU A 121 2.00 5.42 15.01
CA LEU A 121 3.09 5.41 14.03
C LEU A 121 4.36 4.71 14.55
N LEU A 122 4.68 4.90 15.85
CA LEU A 122 5.80 4.23 16.48
C LEU A 122 5.58 2.72 16.60
N ASP A 123 4.36 2.29 16.91
CA ASP A 123 4.01 0.86 16.92
C ASP A 123 4.14 0.26 15.52
N ILE A 124 3.64 0.94 14.49
CA ILE A 124 3.75 0.52 13.09
C ILE A 124 5.21 0.30 12.71
N LYS A 125 6.06 1.32 12.92
CA LYS A 125 7.49 1.23 12.64
C LYS A 125 8.13 0.04 13.33
N ALA A 126 7.92 -0.07 14.65
CA ALA A 126 8.57 -1.10 15.45
C ALA A 126 8.09 -2.52 15.11
N ARG A 127 6.82 -2.68 14.73
CA ARG A 127 6.26 -3.96 14.29
C ARG A 127 6.79 -4.38 12.94
N ILE A 128 6.81 -3.48 11.95
CA ILE A 128 7.33 -3.78 10.61
C ILE A 128 8.82 -4.09 10.68
N ASP A 129 9.61 -3.29 11.41
CA ASP A 129 11.04 -3.56 11.66
C ASP A 129 11.23 -4.95 12.29
N GLY A 130 10.42 -5.27 13.31
CA GLY A 130 10.47 -6.55 14.00
C GLY A 130 10.08 -7.74 13.14
N ILE A 131 9.14 -7.58 12.21
CA ILE A 131 8.69 -8.62 11.26
C ILE A 131 9.77 -8.84 10.21
N ALA A 132 10.26 -7.78 9.57
CA ALA A 132 11.31 -7.84 8.55
C ALA A 132 12.58 -8.51 9.10
N ALA A 133 13.04 -8.10 10.30
CA ALA A 133 14.20 -8.71 10.94
C ALA A 133 14.02 -10.20 11.24
N ARG A 134 12.81 -10.64 11.61
CA ARG A 134 12.54 -12.06 11.93
C ARG A 134 12.56 -12.95 10.72
N PHE A 135 11.88 -12.54 9.65
CA PHE A 135 11.90 -13.29 8.40
C PHE A 135 13.27 -13.23 7.71
N GLY A 136 13.88 -12.04 7.65
CA GLY A 136 15.17 -11.83 6.99
C GLY A 136 16.31 -12.63 7.63
N ALA A 137 16.30 -12.78 8.96
CA ALA A 137 17.29 -13.62 9.66
C ALA A 137 17.27 -15.10 9.25
N CYS A 138 16.19 -15.57 8.62
CA CYS A 138 16.08 -16.92 8.09
C CYS A 138 15.92 -16.96 6.57
N GLU A 139 16.13 -15.83 5.87
CA GLU A 139 15.85 -15.68 4.43
C GLU A 139 14.46 -16.22 4.03
N ASP A 140 13.49 -16.10 4.95
CA ASP A 140 12.16 -16.63 4.74
C ASP A 140 11.40 -15.74 3.77
N ARG A 141 11.15 -16.28 2.58
CA ARG A 141 10.57 -15.58 1.43
C ARG A 141 9.24 -14.90 1.70
N ARG A 142 8.52 -15.33 2.75
CA ARG A 142 7.28 -14.68 3.21
C ARG A 142 7.52 -13.27 3.77
N GLY A 143 8.77 -12.93 4.09
CA GLY A 143 9.20 -11.63 4.58
C GLY A 143 9.75 -10.68 3.51
N LEU A 144 9.82 -11.07 2.24
CA LEU A 144 10.30 -10.18 1.17
C LEU A 144 9.52 -8.85 1.13
N PHE A 145 8.20 -8.90 1.28
CA PHE A 145 7.41 -7.67 1.34
C PHE A 145 7.62 -6.92 2.66
N ALA A 146 7.86 -7.61 3.78
CA ALA A 146 8.15 -6.94 5.05
C ALA A 146 9.41 -6.08 4.95
N GLU A 147 10.42 -6.58 4.23
CA GLU A 147 11.68 -5.88 3.98
C GLU A 147 11.47 -4.63 3.12
N VAL A 148 10.73 -4.77 2.01
CA VAL A 148 10.27 -3.62 1.21
C VAL A 148 9.54 -2.61 2.08
N TYR A 149 8.58 -3.08 2.88
CA TYR A 149 7.69 -2.23 3.62
C TYR A 149 8.37 -1.51 4.78
N ARG A 150 9.43 -2.11 5.34
CA ARG A 150 10.32 -1.46 6.32
C ARG A 150 10.97 -0.20 5.76
N VAL A 151 11.52 -0.28 4.55
CA VAL A 151 12.14 0.88 3.88
C VAL A 151 11.09 1.96 3.61
N ILE A 152 9.97 1.57 2.99
CA ILE A 152 8.87 2.48 2.65
C ILE A 152 8.27 3.15 3.89
N THR A 153 8.11 2.43 5.00
CA THR A 153 7.58 2.99 6.25
C THR A 153 8.52 4.03 6.85
N ARG A 154 9.84 3.80 6.82
CA ARG A 154 10.80 4.81 7.29
C ARG A 154 10.70 6.10 6.48
N ARG A 155 10.65 6.01 5.15
CA ARG A 155 10.49 7.17 4.26
C ARG A 155 9.15 7.88 4.44
N ALA A 156 8.08 7.12 4.65
CA ALA A 156 6.76 7.66 4.96
C ALA A 156 6.78 8.52 6.23
N LEU A 157 7.46 8.05 7.27
CA LEU A 157 7.60 8.78 8.54
C LEU A 157 8.50 10.02 8.38
N GLU A 158 9.63 9.90 7.66
CA GLU A 158 10.48 11.06 7.32
C GLU A 158 9.67 12.15 6.60
N THR A 159 8.80 11.75 5.66
CA THR A 159 7.94 12.69 4.91
C THR A 159 6.94 13.41 5.82
N LEU A 160 6.41 12.73 6.84
CA LEU A 160 5.55 13.37 7.84
C LEU A 160 6.32 14.33 8.73
N ASP A 161 7.50 13.92 9.20
CA ASP A 161 8.37 14.71 10.07
C ASP A 161 8.85 15.99 9.38
N ASP A 162 9.12 15.93 8.06
CA ASP A 162 9.49 17.09 7.24
C ASP A 162 8.35 18.11 7.10
N GLY A 163 7.10 17.73 7.43
CA GLY A 163 5.95 18.63 7.42
C GLY A 163 5.55 19.13 6.03
N VAL A 164 5.90 18.37 4.98
CA VAL A 164 5.67 18.77 3.59
C VAL A 164 4.24 18.54 3.10
N LEU A 165 3.42 17.79 3.84
CA LEU A 165 2.03 17.55 3.48
C LEU A 165 1.14 18.68 3.98
N GLN A 166 0.16 19.07 3.16
CA GLN A 166 -0.84 20.05 3.57
C GLN A 166 -1.73 19.53 4.71
N TYR A 167 -1.99 18.21 4.74
CA TYR A 167 -2.84 17.52 5.70
C TYR A 167 -2.04 16.41 6.41
N ASN A 168 -1.08 16.77 7.26
CA ASN A 168 -0.26 15.81 8.01
C ASN A 168 -1.09 14.74 8.75
N GLY A 169 -2.16 15.13 9.46
CA GLY A 169 -3.04 14.17 10.15
C GLY A 169 -3.67 13.14 9.21
N TRP A 170 -4.00 13.50 7.98
CA TRP A 170 -4.45 12.54 6.96
C TRP A 170 -3.32 11.57 6.56
N GLY A 171 -2.08 12.06 6.49
CA GLY A 171 -0.91 11.22 6.24
C GLY A 171 -0.62 10.24 7.39
N GLU A 172 -0.83 10.65 8.65
CA GLU A 172 -0.74 9.76 9.81
C GLU A 172 -1.78 8.62 9.73
N ASP A 173 -3.06 8.99 9.53
CA ASP A 173 -4.16 8.02 9.36
C ASP A 173 -3.88 7.07 8.20
N PHE A 174 -3.36 7.60 7.08
CA PHE A 174 -2.98 6.82 5.91
C PHE A 174 -1.92 5.76 6.23
N ILE A 175 -0.84 6.12 6.92
CA ILE A 175 0.22 5.17 7.26
C ILE A 175 -0.31 4.07 8.17
N ILE A 176 -1.11 4.44 9.19
CA ILE A 176 -1.63 3.50 10.17
C ILE A 176 -2.58 2.50 9.51
N ASP A 177 -3.63 2.95 8.82
CA ASP A 177 -4.61 2.05 8.20
C ASP A 177 -3.95 1.17 7.12
N PHE A 178 -3.05 1.76 6.32
CA PHE A 178 -2.38 1.00 5.28
C PHE A 178 -1.52 -0.12 5.87
N ALA A 179 -0.77 0.15 6.95
CA ALA A 179 0.01 -0.86 7.64
C ALA A 179 -0.85 -1.93 8.32
N GLU A 180 -1.95 -1.55 8.95
CA GLU A 180 -2.88 -2.49 9.58
C GLU A 180 -3.40 -3.54 8.61
N ARG A 181 -3.63 -3.18 7.34
CA ARG A 181 -4.06 -4.15 6.31
C ARG A 181 -3.02 -5.23 6.04
N TYR A 182 -1.76 -4.84 5.93
CA TYR A 182 -0.67 -5.80 5.77
C TYR A 182 -0.56 -6.69 7.02
N LEU A 183 -0.51 -6.09 8.21
CA LEU A 183 -0.38 -6.82 9.47
C LEU A 183 -1.54 -7.80 9.67
N PHE A 184 -2.78 -7.38 9.38
CA PHE A 184 -3.96 -8.23 9.46
C PHE A 184 -3.86 -9.45 8.54
N ASN A 185 -3.46 -9.24 7.27
CA ASN A 185 -3.32 -10.35 6.31
C ASN A 185 -2.15 -11.27 6.65
N LEU A 186 -1.04 -10.74 7.17
CA LEU A 186 0.06 -11.54 7.69
C LEU A 186 -0.39 -12.40 8.85
N ARG A 187 -1.10 -11.84 9.83
CA ARG A 187 -1.62 -12.60 10.96
C ARG A 187 -2.53 -13.72 10.49
N LEU A 188 -3.47 -13.43 9.58
CA LEU A 188 -4.36 -14.45 9.00
C LEU A 188 -3.57 -15.58 8.37
N HIS A 189 -2.50 -15.30 7.62
CA HIS A 189 -1.64 -16.34 7.05
C HIS A 189 -0.98 -17.19 8.15
N LEU A 190 -0.37 -16.54 9.16
CA LEU A 190 0.39 -17.21 10.21
C LEU A 190 -0.46 -18.11 11.12
N VAL A 191 -1.74 -17.79 11.31
CA VAL A 191 -2.68 -18.61 12.11
C VAL A 191 -3.45 -19.63 11.28
N GLY A 192 -3.14 -19.79 9.99
CA GLY A 192 -3.84 -20.72 9.08
C GLY A 192 -5.23 -20.25 8.65
N GLY A 193 -5.51 -18.96 8.80
CA GLY A 193 -6.70 -18.29 8.26
C GLY A 193 -6.61 -18.03 6.75
N LYS A 194 -7.50 -17.17 6.26
CA LYS A 194 -7.58 -16.82 4.84
C LYS A 194 -7.36 -15.31 4.64
N PRO A 195 -6.13 -14.88 4.30
CA PRO A 195 -5.87 -13.52 3.82
C PRO A 195 -6.76 -13.17 2.62
N ASN A 196 -6.76 -11.92 2.17
CA ASN A 196 -7.40 -11.59 0.89
C ASN A 196 -6.74 -12.34 -0.29
N TYR A 197 -7.39 -12.37 -1.45
CA TYR A 197 -6.93 -13.19 -2.58
C TYR A 197 -5.52 -12.81 -3.08
N GLY A 198 -5.16 -11.54 -2.98
CA GLY A 198 -3.83 -11.05 -3.36
C GLY A 198 -2.76 -11.56 -2.40
N TRP A 199 -2.96 -11.40 -1.10
CA TRP A 199 -2.03 -11.90 -0.08
C TRP A 199 -1.94 -13.44 -0.09
N GLN A 200 -3.05 -14.15 -0.33
CA GLN A 200 -3.01 -15.60 -0.55
C GLN A 200 -2.09 -15.98 -1.71
N ARG A 201 -2.16 -15.25 -2.83
CA ARG A 201 -1.28 -15.45 -3.98
C ARG A 201 0.17 -15.16 -3.62
N TYR A 202 0.46 -14.03 -2.97
CA TYR A 202 1.79 -13.69 -2.47
C TYR A 202 2.40 -14.80 -1.61
N TYR A 203 1.71 -15.25 -0.57
CA TYR A 203 2.22 -16.30 0.32
C TYR A 203 2.34 -17.66 -0.37
N SER A 204 1.50 -17.95 -1.36
CA SER A 204 1.65 -19.16 -2.18
C SER A 204 2.91 -19.10 -3.05
N LEU A 205 3.23 -17.96 -3.66
CA LEU A 205 4.46 -17.79 -4.44
C LEU A 205 5.70 -17.86 -3.54
N ALA A 206 5.64 -17.30 -2.34
CA ALA A 206 6.74 -17.36 -1.36
C ALA A 206 7.11 -18.79 -0.93
N GLN A 207 6.22 -19.78 -1.14
CA GLN A 207 6.48 -21.20 -0.86
C GLN A 207 7.02 -21.98 -2.06
N MET A 208 7.15 -21.37 -3.24
CA MET A 208 7.54 -22.04 -4.48
C MET A 208 9.01 -21.77 -4.81
N ASP A 209 9.89 -22.74 -4.58
CA ASP A 209 11.34 -22.62 -4.82
C ASP A 209 11.72 -22.26 -6.27
N ASN A 210 10.81 -22.48 -7.23
CA ASN A 210 11.01 -22.22 -8.66
C ASN A 210 10.46 -20.87 -9.14
N VAL A 211 10.14 -19.96 -8.22
CA VAL A 211 9.71 -18.58 -8.50
C VAL A 211 10.83 -17.65 -8.06
N SER A 212 11.16 -16.59 -8.80
CA SER A 212 12.18 -15.61 -8.39
C SER A 212 11.79 -14.89 -7.09
N MET A 213 12.78 -14.46 -6.30
CA MET A 213 12.54 -13.58 -5.14
C MET A 213 11.93 -12.25 -5.59
N THR A 214 12.41 -11.72 -6.72
CA THR A 214 11.91 -10.49 -7.36
C THR A 214 10.40 -10.57 -7.61
N ARG A 215 9.91 -11.67 -8.21
CA ARG A 215 8.47 -11.86 -8.43
C ARG A 215 7.69 -11.87 -7.13
N VAL A 216 8.17 -12.59 -6.11
CA VAL A 216 7.49 -12.63 -4.81
C VAL A 216 7.40 -11.22 -4.21
N ALA A 217 8.51 -10.48 -4.17
CA ALA A 217 8.55 -9.11 -3.64
C ALA A 217 7.58 -8.17 -4.39
N VAL A 218 7.66 -8.13 -5.73
CA VAL A 218 6.80 -7.26 -6.56
C VAL A 218 5.34 -7.66 -6.45
N THR A 219 5.00 -8.96 -6.38
CA THR A 219 3.62 -9.38 -6.13
C THR A 219 3.12 -8.81 -4.80
N GLY A 220 3.91 -8.84 -3.71
CA GLY A 220 3.52 -8.24 -2.43
C GLY A 220 3.25 -6.75 -2.55
N MET A 221 4.11 -6.01 -3.26
CA MET A 221 3.93 -4.58 -3.53
C MET A 221 2.65 -4.30 -4.32
N VAL A 222 2.38 -5.09 -5.36
CA VAL A 222 1.18 -4.95 -6.21
C VAL A 222 -0.08 -5.26 -5.41
N VAL A 223 -0.08 -6.29 -4.54
CA VAL A 223 -1.21 -6.56 -3.65
C VAL A 223 -1.49 -5.35 -2.77
N HIS A 224 -0.45 -4.83 -2.12
CA HIS A 224 -0.61 -3.72 -1.20
C HIS A 224 -1.12 -2.46 -1.93
N LEU A 225 -0.58 -2.16 -3.10
CA LEU A 225 -1.00 -0.99 -3.87
C LEU A 225 -2.34 -1.17 -4.57
N ALA A 226 -2.61 -2.29 -5.24
CA ALA A 226 -3.81 -2.45 -6.06
C ALA A 226 -5.03 -2.93 -5.28
N ILE A 227 -4.83 -3.58 -4.13
CA ILE A 227 -5.90 -4.21 -3.34
C ILE A 227 -6.09 -3.48 -2.02
N ASP A 228 -5.04 -3.28 -1.23
CA ASP A 228 -5.19 -2.68 0.10
C ASP A 228 -5.43 -1.17 0.02
N LEU A 229 -4.70 -0.46 -0.85
CA LEU A 229 -4.73 1.01 -0.94
C LEU A 229 -6.11 1.60 -1.26
N PRO A 230 -6.92 1.07 -2.21
CA PRO A 230 -8.25 1.62 -2.46
C PRO A 230 -9.16 1.59 -1.23
N TYR A 231 -9.12 0.50 -0.46
CA TYR A 231 -9.89 0.40 0.78
C TYR A 231 -9.32 1.32 1.86
N CYS A 232 -7.99 1.44 1.95
CA CYS A 232 -7.35 2.36 2.89
C CYS A 232 -7.85 3.78 2.71
N LEU A 233 -7.83 4.25 1.46
CA LEU A 233 -8.28 5.59 1.13
C LEU A 233 -9.78 5.80 1.45
N VAL A 234 -10.61 4.76 1.39
CA VAL A 234 -12.04 4.81 1.77
C VAL A 234 -12.18 4.91 3.28
N ASP A 235 -11.48 4.06 4.03
CA ASP A 235 -11.66 3.89 5.48
C ASP A 235 -11.12 5.10 6.27
N ILE A 236 -10.06 5.77 5.79
CA ILE A 236 -9.56 7.04 6.35
C ILE A 236 -10.32 8.28 5.83
N ASP A 237 -11.46 8.06 5.17
CA ASP A 237 -12.31 9.10 4.61
C ASP A 237 -11.59 10.09 3.66
N THR A 238 -10.71 9.59 2.80
CA THR A 238 -9.96 10.43 1.86
C THR A 238 -10.91 11.22 0.96
N LYS A 239 -10.59 12.50 0.75
CA LYS A 239 -11.35 13.45 -0.08
C LYS A 239 -10.50 13.98 -1.23
N GLU A 240 -11.13 14.64 -2.20
CA GLU A 240 -10.41 15.25 -3.33
C GLU A 240 -9.39 16.31 -2.90
N LYS A 241 -9.63 17.01 -1.80
CA LYS A 241 -8.65 17.97 -1.25
C LYS A 241 -7.33 17.32 -0.82
N HIS A 242 -7.31 16.01 -0.53
CA HIS A 242 -6.09 15.27 -0.16
C HIS A 242 -5.33 14.74 -1.38
N LYS A 243 -5.84 14.94 -2.61
CA LYS A 243 -5.22 14.43 -3.83
C LYS A 243 -3.77 14.94 -4.02
N PRO A 244 -3.44 16.22 -3.80
CA PRO A 244 -2.07 16.70 -3.92
C PRO A 244 -1.11 15.95 -2.97
N ASP A 245 -1.48 15.84 -1.69
CA ASP A 245 -0.68 15.10 -0.69
C ASP A 245 -0.55 13.63 -1.06
N TYR A 246 -1.61 12.99 -1.56
CA TYR A 246 -1.55 11.61 -2.03
C TYR A 246 -0.51 11.39 -3.13
N PHE A 247 -0.39 12.30 -4.10
CA PHE A 247 0.63 12.19 -5.15
C PHE A 247 2.02 12.56 -4.63
N LEU A 248 2.13 13.63 -3.85
CA LEU A 248 3.39 14.04 -3.22
C LEU A 248 3.99 12.93 -2.35
N PHE A 249 3.16 12.26 -1.54
CA PHE A 249 3.57 11.12 -0.75
C PHE A 249 4.10 9.99 -1.62
N GLY A 250 3.49 9.76 -2.79
CA GLY A 250 3.98 8.77 -3.75
C GLY A 250 5.32 9.13 -4.34
N ASP A 251 5.48 10.37 -4.75
CA ASP A 251 6.74 10.87 -5.30
C ASP A 251 7.87 10.71 -4.28
N LYS A 252 7.61 11.05 -3.01
CA LYS A 252 8.57 10.87 -1.91
C LYS A 252 8.93 9.41 -1.64
N LEU A 253 7.96 8.50 -1.69
CA LEU A 253 8.25 7.07 -1.56
C LEU A 253 9.08 6.53 -2.73
N GLY A 254 8.90 7.07 -3.94
CA GLY A 254 9.70 6.71 -5.11
C GLY A 254 11.18 7.06 -4.98
N GLU A 255 11.53 8.08 -4.19
CA GLU A 255 12.92 8.46 -3.90
C GLU A 255 13.67 7.36 -3.11
N GLY A 256 12.95 6.47 -2.41
CA GLY A 256 13.51 5.35 -1.65
C GLY A 256 13.78 4.07 -2.45
N ALA A 257 13.60 4.09 -3.78
CA ALA A 257 13.69 2.88 -4.60
C ALA A 257 15.08 2.20 -4.57
N GLU A 258 16.16 2.97 -4.57
CA GLU A 258 17.53 2.42 -4.52
C GLU A 258 17.81 1.76 -3.15
N GLU A 259 17.41 2.40 -2.05
CA GLU A 259 17.54 1.84 -0.69
C GLU A 259 16.75 0.52 -0.55
N LEU A 260 15.58 0.45 -1.18
CA LEU A 260 14.76 -0.76 -1.20
C LEU A 260 15.44 -1.90 -1.97
N ILE A 261 16.02 -1.61 -3.14
CA ILE A 261 16.76 -2.59 -3.95
C ILE A 261 17.95 -3.13 -3.15
N GLU A 262 18.75 -2.23 -2.55
CA GLU A 262 19.89 -2.59 -1.71
C GLU A 262 19.48 -3.47 -0.53
N ALA A 263 18.39 -3.12 0.17
CA ALA A 263 17.91 -3.90 1.32
C ALA A 263 17.43 -5.31 0.93
N LEU A 264 16.80 -5.46 -0.24
CA LEU A 264 16.37 -6.76 -0.74
C LEU A 264 17.54 -7.64 -1.18
N ASP A 265 18.54 -7.05 -1.83
CA ASP A 265 19.76 -7.77 -2.23
C ASP A 265 20.57 -8.20 -0.99
N GLU A 266 20.77 -7.29 -0.02
CA GLU A 266 21.53 -7.57 1.19
C GLU A 266 20.91 -8.69 2.03
N VAL A 267 19.58 -8.71 2.18
CA VAL A 267 18.89 -9.64 3.08
C VAL A 267 18.51 -10.95 2.39
N TYR A 268 18.14 -10.92 1.10
CA TYR A 268 17.59 -12.09 0.39
C TYR A 268 18.37 -12.48 -0.86
N GLY A 269 19.44 -11.75 -1.23
CA GLY A 269 20.13 -11.94 -2.51
C GLY A 269 19.21 -11.71 -3.72
N ALA A 270 18.16 -10.90 -3.55
CA ALA A 270 17.19 -10.64 -4.58
C ALA A 270 17.75 -9.61 -5.56
N GLN A 271 18.21 -10.08 -6.72
CA GLN A 271 18.73 -9.25 -7.82
C GLN A 271 17.59 -8.52 -8.56
N ALA A 272 16.83 -7.71 -7.84
CA ALA A 272 15.60 -7.10 -8.32
C ALA A 272 15.82 -5.72 -8.98
N ASN A 273 17.08 -5.34 -9.24
CA ASN A 273 17.48 -3.98 -9.62
C ASN A 273 16.75 -3.45 -10.86
N ASP A 274 16.83 -4.16 -11.99
CA ASP A 274 16.24 -3.69 -13.24
C ASP A 274 14.71 -3.66 -13.18
N MET A 275 14.13 -4.68 -12.56
CA MET A 275 12.69 -4.78 -12.35
C MET A 275 12.14 -3.66 -11.45
N LEU A 276 12.77 -3.41 -10.30
CA LEU A 276 12.30 -2.42 -9.34
C LEU A 276 12.58 -0.99 -9.80
N ARG A 277 13.70 -0.76 -10.49
CA ARG A 277 13.92 0.51 -11.21
C ARG A 277 12.86 0.73 -12.28
N GLY A 278 12.46 -0.30 -13.00
CA GLY A 278 11.33 -0.25 -13.93
C GLY A 278 10.02 0.09 -13.24
N PHE A 279 9.72 -0.59 -12.13
CA PHE A 279 8.51 -0.42 -11.34
C PHE A 279 8.38 1.00 -10.76
N PHE A 280 9.44 1.52 -10.13
CA PHE A 280 9.41 2.83 -9.46
C PHE A 280 9.75 4.01 -10.39
N LEU A 281 10.72 3.85 -11.29
CA LEU A 281 11.27 4.95 -12.10
C LEU A 281 10.74 4.96 -13.54
N GLY A 282 9.95 3.95 -13.95
CA GLY A 282 9.34 3.87 -15.28
C GLY A 282 10.33 3.67 -16.43
N LYS A 283 11.60 3.34 -16.14
CA LYS A 283 12.69 3.28 -17.14
C LYS A 283 12.79 1.96 -17.91
N TRP A 284 11.80 1.08 -17.81
CA TRP A 284 11.90 -0.30 -18.30
C TRP A 284 10.73 -0.70 -19.21
N VAL A 285 11.04 -1.55 -20.21
CA VAL A 285 10.16 -2.32 -21.12
C VAL A 285 9.81 -1.74 -22.51
N ASP A 286 10.22 -0.53 -22.89
CA ASP A 286 9.98 -0.09 -24.29
C ASP A 286 10.70 -0.96 -25.35
N GLY A 287 11.75 -1.70 -24.95
CA GLY A 287 12.54 -2.56 -25.85
C GLY A 287 12.12 -4.04 -25.96
N LEU A 288 11.33 -4.58 -25.03
CA LEU A 288 11.12 -6.04 -24.89
C LEU A 288 9.69 -6.52 -25.16
N PHE A 289 8.65 -5.72 -24.85
CA PHE A 289 7.26 -6.20 -24.88
C PHE A 289 6.25 -5.25 -25.55
N GLY A 290 6.72 -4.18 -26.21
CA GLY A 290 5.89 -3.21 -26.93
C GLY A 290 5.17 -2.21 -26.02
N ALA A 291 4.86 -1.03 -26.56
CA ALA A 291 4.41 0.16 -25.82
C ALA A 291 3.13 -0.01 -24.97
N GLU A 292 2.32 -1.04 -25.21
CA GLU A 292 1.04 -1.26 -24.51
C GLU A 292 1.16 -2.09 -23.21
N THR A 293 2.25 -2.85 -23.03
CA THR A 293 2.45 -3.68 -21.82
C THR A 293 2.98 -2.86 -20.63
N THR A 294 3.72 -1.78 -20.93
CA THR A 294 4.56 -1.03 -19.98
C THR A 294 3.77 -0.12 -19.04
N THR A 295 2.65 0.47 -19.49
CA THR A 295 1.96 1.50 -18.72
C THR A 295 1.32 0.96 -17.43
N ASN A 296 0.92 -0.31 -17.39
CA ASN A 296 0.12 -0.86 -16.29
C ASN A 296 0.92 -1.19 -15.02
N LEU A 297 2.23 -1.41 -15.11
CA LEU A 297 3.03 -1.88 -13.98
C LEU A 297 3.71 -0.76 -13.18
N SER A 298 3.76 0.46 -13.72
CA SER A 298 4.43 1.55 -13.00
C SER A 298 3.73 1.84 -11.66
N PHE A 299 4.54 2.11 -10.63
CA PHE A 299 4.09 2.46 -9.29
C PHE A 299 3.00 3.54 -9.30
N GLN A 300 3.22 4.61 -10.08
CA GLN A 300 2.27 5.71 -10.18
C GLN A 300 0.98 5.33 -10.92
N THR A 301 1.05 4.47 -11.94
CA THR A 301 -0.16 3.96 -12.60
C THR A 301 -1.03 3.16 -11.63
N ILE A 302 -0.43 2.27 -10.84
CA ILE A 302 -1.17 1.46 -9.86
C ILE A 302 -1.80 2.38 -8.79
N ARG A 303 -1.06 3.38 -8.31
CA ARG A 303 -1.59 4.39 -7.38
C ARG A 303 -2.73 5.20 -7.98
N LEU A 304 -2.62 5.63 -9.24
CA LEU A 304 -3.71 6.35 -9.91
C LEU A 304 -4.96 5.49 -10.05
N LYS A 305 -4.82 4.22 -10.45
CA LYS A 305 -5.94 3.26 -10.47
C LYS A 305 -6.56 3.10 -9.09
N SER A 306 -5.74 3.06 -8.05
CA SER A 306 -6.21 2.91 -6.67
C SER A 306 -6.98 4.12 -6.17
N TRP A 307 -6.51 5.32 -6.52
CA TRP A 307 -7.24 6.56 -6.31
C TRP A 307 -8.62 6.53 -6.95
N ASN A 308 -8.72 6.05 -8.19
CA ASN A 308 -10.00 5.94 -8.91
C ASN A 308 -10.90 4.86 -8.31
N ASN A 309 -10.35 3.70 -7.91
CA ASN A 309 -11.10 2.63 -7.28
C ASN A 309 -11.73 3.04 -5.94
N ARG A 310 -11.05 3.89 -5.15
CA ARG A 310 -11.66 4.52 -3.96
C ARG A 310 -12.99 5.18 -4.31
N TRP A 311 -13.06 5.95 -5.40
CA TRP A 311 -14.27 6.69 -5.76
C TRP A 311 -15.46 5.74 -5.99
N PHE A 312 -15.23 4.62 -6.70
CA PHE A 312 -16.23 3.59 -6.89
C PHE A 312 -16.63 2.90 -5.58
N LEU A 313 -15.65 2.59 -4.71
CA LEU A 313 -15.91 1.98 -3.39
C LEU A 313 -16.76 2.88 -2.48
N GLN A 314 -16.61 4.20 -2.58
CA GLN A 314 -17.42 5.17 -1.82
C GLN A 314 -18.88 5.26 -2.31
N LYS A 315 -19.22 4.71 -3.50
CA LYS A 315 -20.59 4.70 -4.01
C LYS A 315 -21.28 3.39 -3.64
N TRP A 316 -22.53 3.48 -3.19
CA TRP A 316 -23.35 2.30 -2.83
C TRP A 316 -23.46 1.26 -3.95
N TRP A 317 -23.42 1.69 -5.22
CA TRP A 317 -23.48 0.82 -6.40
C TRP A 317 -22.11 0.47 -6.98
N GLY A 318 -21.04 1.18 -6.59
CA GLY A 318 -19.73 1.08 -7.24
C GLY A 318 -18.84 -0.04 -6.68
N GLY A 319 -19.18 -0.60 -5.51
CA GLY A 319 -18.42 -1.67 -4.86
C GLY A 319 -18.09 -2.88 -5.76
N PRO A 320 -19.08 -3.47 -6.48
CA PRO A 320 -18.82 -4.57 -7.41
C PRO A 320 -17.89 -4.20 -8.57
N ILE A 321 -18.02 -2.97 -9.10
CA ILE A 321 -17.19 -2.47 -10.20
C ILE A 321 -15.74 -2.31 -9.73
N ALA A 322 -15.53 -1.64 -8.60
CA ALA A 322 -14.21 -1.47 -8.00
C ALA A 322 -13.54 -2.82 -7.75
N LYS A 323 -14.25 -3.78 -7.14
CA LYS A 323 -13.73 -5.13 -6.88
C LYS A 323 -13.34 -5.87 -8.16
N SER A 324 -14.14 -5.72 -9.21
CA SER A 324 -13.82 -6.29 -10.53
C SER A 324 -12.56 -5.66 -11.13
N GLU A 325 -12.44 -4.32 -11.09
CA GLU A 325 -11.26 -3.63 -11.61
C GLU A 325 -9.98 -3.91 -10.82
N MET A 326 -10.08 -3.96 -9.48
CA MET A 326 -8.98 -4.33 -8.58
C MET A 326 -8.51 -5.75 -8.84
N SER A 327 -9.45 -6.69 -8.97
CA SER A 327 -9.15 -8.09 -9.29
C SER A 327 -8.53 -8.25 -10.67
N ALA A 328 -9.13 -7.63 -11.70
CA ALA A 328 -8.60 -7.69 -13.06
C ALA A 328 -7.19 -7.10 -13.14
N SER A 329 -6.97 -5.91 -12.55
CA SER A 329 -5.66 -5.26 -12.53
C SER A 329 -4.61 -6.12 -11.83
N PHE A 330 -4.94 -6.69 -10.66
CA PHE A 330 -4.04 -7.58 -9.93
C PHE A 330 -3.66 -8.81 -10.76
N TRP A 331 -4.63 -9.54 -11.31
CA TRP A 331 -4.35 -10.77 -12.05
C TRP A 331 -3.64 -10.53 -13.39
N THR A 332 -3.93 -9.41 -14.07
CA THR A 332 -3.18 -9.01 -15.26
C THR A 332 -1.71 -8.75 -14.90
N ILE A 333 -1.43 -8.03 -13.81
CA ILE A 333 -0.07 -7.79 -13.36
C ILE A 333 0.62 -9.10 -12.94
N ASP A 334 -0.03 -9.96 -12.16
CA ASP A 334 0.54 -11.27 -11.77
C ASP A 334 0.88 -12.14 -12.98
N ALA A 335 0.05 -12.11 -14.03
CA ALA A 335 0.32 -12.83 -15.28
C ALA A 335 1.54 -12.28 -16.04
N ILE A 336 1.71 -10.94 -16.08
CA ILE A 336 2.92 -10.31 -16.65
C ILE A 336 4.15 -10.74 -15.85
N LEU A 337 4.10 -10.62 -14.52
CA LEU A 337 5.19 -11.05 -13.64
C LEU A 337 5.54 -12.52 -13.83
N ALA A 338 4.53 -13.39 -13.98
CA ALA A 338 4.73 -14.81 -14.26
C ALA A 338 5.42 -15.06 -15.61
N GLY A 339 5.09 -14.27 -16.64
CA GLY A 339 5.75 -14.36 -17.94
C GLY A 339 7.21 -13.93 -17.89
N LEU A 340 7.51 -12.84 -17.17
CA LEU A 340 8.86 -12.34 -16.95
C LEU A 340 9.72 -13.34 -16.19
N ASP A 341 9.20 -13.86 -15.08
CA ASP A 341 9.79 -14.91 -14.25
C ASP A 341 10.11 -16.16 -15.09
N ALA A 342 9.14 -16.66 -15.85
CA ALA A 342 9.32 -17.84 -16.70
C ALA A 342 10.31 -17.63 -17.85
N SER A 343 10.59 -16.38 -18.22
CA SER A 343 11.58 -16.04 -19.25
C SER A 343 13.01 -15.85 -18.70
N GLY A 344 13.19 -15.95 -17.38
CA GLY A 344 14.47 -15.70 -16.70
C GLY A 344 14.84 -14.23 -16.61
N VAL A 345 13.92 -13.31 -16.92
CA VAL A 345 14.17 -11.86 -16.89
C VAL A 345 14.21 -11.30 -15.46
N LEU A 346 13.69 -12.05 -14.48
CA LEU A 346 13.66 -11.64 -13.07
C LEU A 346 14.77 -12.28 -12.22
N ASP A 347 15.53 -13.20 -12.81
CA ASP A 347 16.70 -13.85 -12.24
C ASP A 347 17.90 -13.40 -13.07
N ASP A 348 18.50 -12.26 -12.74
CA ASP A 348 19.78 -11.89 -13.35
C ASP A 348 20.87 -12.84 -12.77
N ASP A 349 21.59 -13.54 -13.65
CA ASP A 349 22.70 -14.45 -13.32
C ASP A 349 24.01 -13.70 -13.04
#